data_AF-A0A0N4UPM5-F1
#
_entry.id   AF-A0A0N4UPM5-F1
#
_cell.length_a   1.000
_cell.length_b   1.000
_cell.length_c   1.000
_cell.angle_alpha   90.00
_cell.angle_beta   90.00
_cell.angle_gamma   90.00
#
_symmetry.space_group_name_H-M   'P 1'
#
loop_
_entity.id
_entity.type
_entity.pdbx_description
1 polymer ?
#
loop_
_entity_poly.entity_id
_entity_poly.type
_entity_poly.pdbx_seq_one_letter_code
_entity_poly.pdbx_strand_id
1 'polypeptide(L)'
;MISEMVRDSNGVLIKSIKDRLIRWKEFFEAKLNHEAPSVAPDIADTFPEAYVCNCEPPTEEEIISVIHKLKVNKTPGEDGLQTELFKCCPSSFITHLQQMYSLV
;
A
#
# COMPACT_ATOMS: atom_id res chain seq x y z
N MET A 1 -7.42 -3.19 18.06
CA MET A 1 -8.62 -4.04 18.20
C MET A 1 -8.15 -5.49 18.28
N ILE A 2 -8.31 -6.17 19.42
CA ILE A 2 -7.93 -7.59 19.55
C ILE A 2 -9.10 -8.41 19.03
N SER A 3 -8.88 -9.29 18.05
CA SER A 3 -9.94 -10.14 17.48
C SER A 3 -10.70 -10.88 18.59
N GLU A 4 -12.03 -10.87 18.54
CA GLU A 4 -12.87 -11.60 19.49
C GLU A 4 -12.87 -13.10 19.24
N MET A 5 -12.40 -13.54 18.08
CA MET A 5 -12.42 -14.93 17.62
C MET A 5 -11.04 -15.60 17.71
N VAL A 6 -10.32 -15.38 18.81
CA VAL A 6 -9.02 -16.04 19.05
C VAL A 6 -9.25 -17.37 19.75
N ARG A 7 -8.65 -18.44 19.22
CA ARG A 7 -8.70 -19.79 19.80
C ARG A 7 -7.36 -20.16 20.43
N ASP A 8 -7.40 -20.95 21.50
CA ASP A 8 -6.21 -21.53 22.12
C ASP A 8 -5.57 -22.62 21.22
N SER A 9 -4.51 -23.28 21.70
CA SER A 9 -3.84 -24.37 20.98
C SER A 9 -4.73 -25.60 20.76
N ASN A 10 -5.83 -25.74 21.51
CA ASN A 10 -6.79 -26.84 21.41
C ASN A 10 -8.01 -26.46 20.55
N GLY A 11 -8.04 -25.25 19.97
CA GLY A 11 -9.13 -24.77 19.13
C GLY A 11 -10.32 -24.19 19.91
N VAL A 12 -10.20 -23.98 21.22
CA VAL A 12 -11.26 -23.44 22.09
C VAL A 12 -11.21 -21.92 22.10
N LEU A 13 -12.38 -21.28 22.03
CA LEU A 13 -12.52 -19.83 21.99
C LEU A 13 -12.09 -19.17 23.31
N ILE A 14 -11.17 -18.19 23.23
CA ILE A 14 -10.64 -17.45 24.38
C ILE A 14 -11.50 -16.20 24.64
N LYS A 15 -12.23 -16.22 25.77
CA LYS A 15 -13.11 -15.12 26.18
C LYS A 15 -12.36 -13.93 26.78
N SER A 16 -11.30 -14.20 27.56
CA SER A 16 -10.53 -13.18 28.28
C SER A 16 -9.58 -12.42 27.35
N ILE A 17 -9.57 -11.09 27.44
CA ILE A 17 -8.62 -10.24 26.69
C ILE A 17 -7.17 -10.59 27.06
N LYS A 18 -6.91 -10.83 28.36
CA LYS A 18 -5.56 -11.17 28.84
C LYS A 18 -5.05 -12.46 28.21
N ASP A 19 -5.91 -13.49 28.17
CA ASP A 19 -5.54 -14.78 27.60
C ASP A 19 -5.39 -14.71 26.08
N ARG A 20 -6.18 -13.84 25.41
CA ARG A 20 -5.98 -13.55 23.98
C ARG A 20 -4.61 -12.94 23.74
N LEU A 21 -4.19 -11.98 24.56
CA LEU A 21 -2.86 -11.37 24.44
C LEU A 21 -1.73 -12.38 24.66
N ILE A 22 -1.87 -13.28 25.65
CA ILE A 22 -0.92 -14.38 25.87
C ILE A 22 -0.85 -15.27 24.62
N ARG A 23 -2.00 -15.69 24.09
CA ARG A 23 -2.08 -16.54 22.89
C ARG A 23 -1.49 -15.87 21.65
N TRP A 24 -1.67 -14.55 21.50
CA TRP A 24 -1.03 -13.75 20.46
C TRP A 24 0.48 -13.74 20.64
N LYS A 25 0.97 -13.50 21.86
CA LYS A 25 2.41 -13.56 22.17
C LYS A 25 2.99 -14.93 21.78
N GLU A 26 2.41 -16.02 22.26
CA GLU A 26 2.85 -17.39 21.94
C GLU A 26 2.88 -17.66 20.42
N PHE A 27 1.85 -17.21 19.70
CA PHE A 27 1.77 -17.39 18.25
C PHE A 27 2.92 -16.69 17.52
N PHE A 28 3.16 -15.42 17.82
CA PHE A 28 4.21 -14.65 17.16
C PHE A 28 5.60 -15.04 17.63
N GLU A 29 5.76 -15.45 18.89
CA GLU A 29 7.01 -15.99 19.40
C GLU A 29 7.42 -17.25 18.64
N ALA A 30 6.50 -18.21 18.47
CA ALA A 30 6.77 -19.41 17.67
C ALA A 30 7.00 -19.11 16.18
N LYS A 31 6.28 -18.12 15.62
CA LYS A 31 6.35 -17.81 14.19
C LYS A 31 7.61 -17.02 13.82
N LEU A 32 7.99 -16.05 14.65
CA LEU A 32 9.06 -15.09 14.36
C LEU A 32 10.41 -15.51 14.95
N ASN A 33 10.43 -16.27 16.04
CA ASN A 33 11.67 -16.73 16.70
C ASN A 33 11.96 -18.22 16.42
N HIS A 34 11.61 -18.70 15.22
CA HIS A 34 11.98 -20.05 14.82
C HIS A 34 13.50 -20.17 14.72
N GLU A 35 14.03 -21.37 14.97
CA GLU A 35 15.45 -21.64 14.76
C GLU A 35 15.84 -21.31 13.33
N ALA A 36 17.01 -20.68 13.15
CA ALA A 36 17.54 -20.41 11.83
C ALA A 36 17.61 -21.72 11.04
N PRO A 37 17.17 -21.75 9.77
CA PRO A 37 17.26 -22.95 8.96
C PRO A 37 18.71 -23.45 8.91
N SER A 38 18.90 -24.78 8.98
CA SER A 38 20.23 -25.41 8.96
C SER A 38 21.00 -25.16 7.65
N VAL A 39 20.25 -24.82 6.59
CA VAL A 39 20.78 -24.42 5.29
C VAL A 39 20.59 -22.92 5.19
N ALA A 40 21.68 -22.18 5.00
CA ALA A 40 21.61 -20.77 4.67
C ALA A 40 20.71 -20.61 3.42
N PRO A 41 19.73 -19.70 3.42
CA PRO A 41 18.95 -19.48 2.22
C PRO A 41 19.91 -19.09 1.09
N ASP A 42 19.75 -19.71 -0.08
CA ASP A 42 20.45 -19.33 -1.30
C ASP A 42 19.87 -18.00 -1.82
N ILE A 43 20.15 -16.95 -1.06
CA ILE A 43 19.94 -15.59 -1.49
C ILE A 43 21.18 -15.28 -2.31
N ALA A 44 21.10 -15.54 -3.62
CA ALA A 44 22.04 -14.91 -4.52
C ALA A 44 22.05 -13.41 -4.18
N ASP A 45 23.24 -12.82 -3.99
CA ASP A 45 23.46 -11.36 -3.91
C ASP A 45 23.15 -10.70 -5.26
N THR A 46 22.08 -11.13 -5.92
CA THR A 46 21.38 -10.37 -6.93
C THR A 46 20.77 -9.19 -6.18
N PHE A 47 21.58 -8.15 -5.95
CA PHE A 47 21.05 -6.82 -5.75
C PHE A 47 20.04 -6.64 -6.88
N PRO A 48 18.72 -6.55 -6.59
CA PRO A 48 17.79 -6.21 -7.64
C PRO A 48 18.37 -4.96 -8.30
N GLU A 49 18.50 -4.98 -9.63
CA GLU A 49 18.97 -3.83 -10.39
C GLU A 49 18.30 -2.59 -9.78
N ALA A 50 19.11 -1.61 -9.39
CA ALA A 50 18.62 -0.44 -8.67
C ALA A 50 17.37 0.05 -9.39
N TYR A 51 16.22 0.00 -8.72
CA TYR A 51 14.94 0.29 -9.36
C TYR A 51 15.03 1.68 -9.98
N VAL A 52 15.10 1.71 -11.32
CA VAL A 52 15.21 2.96 -12.07
C VAL A 52 13.81 3.58 -12.08
N CYS A 53 13.51 4.34 -11.03
CA CYS A 53 12.33 5.16 -10.98
C CYS A 53 12.57 6.37 -11.87
N ASN A 54 11.71 6.59 -12.88
CA ASN A 54 11.70 7.87 -13.57
C ASN A 54 11.18 8.95 -12.60
N CYS A 55 12.07 9.85 -12.19
CA CYS A 55 11.75 10.97 -11.32
C CYS A 55 11.53 12.28 -12.09
N GLU A 56 11.58 12.24 -13.43
CA GLU A 56 11.25 13.41 -14.24
C GLU A 56 9.77 13.77 -14.11
N PRO A 57 9.42 15.07 -14.21
CA PRO A 57 8.03 15.50 -14.25
C PRO A 57 7.24 14.78 -15.38
N PRO A 58 5.96 14.47 -15.16
CA PRO A 58 5.14 13.78 -16.16
C PRO A 58 4.93 14.67 -17.39
N THR A 59 4.91 14.03 -18.55
CA THR A 59 4.50 14.63 -19.83
C THR A 59 3.01 14.93 -19.85
N GLU A 60 2.57 15.85 -20.72
CA GLU A 60 1.13 16.11 -20.89
C GLU A 60 0.36 14.85 -21.33
N GLU A 61 0.97 14.00 -22.16
CA GLU A 61 0.41 12.74 -22.63
C GLU A 61 0.20 11.74 -21.48
N GLU A 62 1.15 11.66 -20.55
CA GLU A 62 1.03 10.83 -19.35
C GLU A 62 -0.10 11.35 -18.44
N ILE A 63 -0.20 12.66 -18.24
CA ILE A 63 -1.28 13.27 -17.45
C ILE A 63 -2.64 12.96 -18.09
N ILE A 64 -2.78 13.14 -19.40
CA ILE A 64 -4.02 12.82 -20.15
C ILE A 64 -4.37 11.33 -20.01
N SER A 65 -3.39 10.44 -20.17
CA SER A 65 -3.56 8.99 -20.03
C SER A 65 -4.06 8.61 -18.63
N VAL A 66 -3.51 9.22 -17.58
CA VAL A 66 -3.95 9.01 -16.20
C VAL A 66 -5.37 9.53 -15.98
N ILE A 67 -5.69 10.75 -16.41
CA ILE A 67 -7.03 11.34 -16.29
C ILE A 67 -8.08 10.45 -16.98
N HIS A 68 -7.77 9.87 -18.14
CA HIS A 68 -8.66 8.91 -18.79
C HIS A 68 -8.89 7.63 -17.98
N LYS A 69 -7.86 7.10 -17.32
CA LYS A 69 -7.95 5.91 -16.47
C LYS A 69 -8.69 6.14 -15.15
N LEU A 70 -8.84 7.38 -14.70
CA LEU A 70 -9.59 7.68 -13.47
C LEU A 70 -11.03 7.17 -13.56
N LYS A 71 -11.51 6.50 -12.51
CA LYS A 71 -12.86 5.94 -12.42
C LYS A 71 -13.84 7.00 -11.92
N VAL A 72 -14.94 7.17 -12.65
CA VAL A 72 -16.05 8.05 -12.27
C VAL A 72 -16.80 7.52 -11.04
N ASN A 73 -17.51 8.41 -10.33
CA ASN A 73 -18.33 8.13 -9.14
C ASN A 73 -17.55 7.51 -7.96
N LYS A 74 -16.27 7.87 -7.82
CA LYS A 74 -15.49 7.56 -6.62
C LYS A 74 -15.70 8.64 -5.56
N THR A 75 -15.67 8.24 -4.29
CA THR A 75 -15.66 9.18 -3.17
C THR A 75 -14.47 10.12 -3.32
N PRO A 76 -14.68 11.45 -3.27
CA PRO A 76 -13.60 12.42 -3.31
C PRO A 76 -12.56 12.19 -2.21
N GLY A 77 -11.34 12.71 -2.44
CA GLY A 77 -10.32 12.79 -1.40
C GLY A 77 -10.69 13.83 -0.34
N GLU A 78 -9.73 14.12 0.54
CA GLU A 78 -9.85 15.16 1.56
C GLU A 78 -10.03 16.56 0.95
N ASP A 79 -9.58 16.76 -0.29
CA ASP A 79 -9.75 17.99 -1.08
C ASP A 79 -11.19 18.21 -1.58
N GLY A 80 -12.07 17.21 -1.49
CA GLY A 80 -13.44 17.27 -2.01
C GLY A 80 -13.55 17.27 -3.53
N LEU A 81 -12.45 17.07 -4.28
CA LEU A 81 -12.45 17.09 -5.75
C LEU A 81 -12.93 15.76 -6.32
N GLN A 82 -13.94 15.84 -7.19
CA GLN A 82 -14.47 14.69 -7.92
C GLN A 82 -13.62 14.38 -9.16
N THR A 83 -13.57 13.09 -9.55
CA THR A 83 -12.83 12.63 -10.73
C THR A 83 -13.32 13.31 -12.02
N GLU A 84 -14.62 13.58 -12.09
CA GLU A 84 -15.32 14.20 -13.21
C GLU A 84 -14.77 15.60 -13.52
N LEU A 85 -14.28 16.32 -12.51
CA LEU A 85 -13.68 17.65 -12.70
C LEU A 85 -12.46 17.55 -13.62
N PHE A 86 -11.55 16.61 -13.36
CA PHE A 86 -10.34 16.42 -14.16
C PHE A 86 -10.65 16.00 -15.61
N LYS A 87 -11.73 15.24 -15.83
CA LYS A 87 -12.14 14.80 -17.17
C LYS A 87 -12.81 15.91 -18.00
N CYS A 88 -13.41 16.91 -17.36
CA CYS A 88 -14.12 18.01 -18.00
C CYS A 88 -13.27 19.28 -18.16
N CYS A 89 -12.05 19.29 -17.65
CA CYS A 89 -11.16 20.45 -17.73
C CYS A 89 -10.70 20.75 -19.18
N PRO A 90 -10.49 22.04 -19.52
CA PRO A 90 -9.92 22.42 -20.81
C PRO A 90 -8.46 21.95 -20.93
N SER A 91 -7.93 21.85 -22.15
CA SER A 91 -6.53 21.46 -22.38
C SER A 91 -5.52 22.32 -21.62
N SER A 92 -5.82 23.61 -21.42
CA SER A 92 -4.97 24.51 -20.62
C SER A 92 -4.76 24.00 -19.19
N PHE A 93 -5.69 23.25 -18.60
CA PHE A 93 -5.53 22.65 -17.29
C PHE A 93 -4.41 21.61 -17.26
N ILE A 94 -4.25 20.82 -18.33
CA ILE A 94 -3.18 19.82 -18.45
C ILE A 94 -1.82 20.52 -18.43
N THR A 95 -1.68 21.61 -19.17
CA THR A 95 -0.45 22.43 -19.17
C THR A 95 -0.13 22.99 -17.80
N HIS A 96 -1.12 23.52 -17.08
CA HIS A 96 -0.91 24.02 -15.71
C HIS A 96 -0.53 22.89 -14.73
N LEU A 97 -1.15 21.72 -14.84
CA LEU A 97 -0.79 20.55 -14.03
C LEU A 97 0.66 20.13 -14.28
N GLN A 98 1.08 20.07 -15.55
CA GLN A 98 2.45 19.72 -15.93
C GLN A 98 3.47 20.72 -15.36
N GLN A 99 3.16 22.02 -15.45
CA GLN A 99 3.97 23.08 -14.85
C GLN A 99 4.07 22.92 -13.32
N MET A 100 2.99 22.55 -12.63
CA MET A 100 3.02 22.31 -11.19
C MET A 100 3.97 21.17 -10.79
N TYR A 101 3.99 20.07 -11.54
CA TYR A 101 4.93 18.98 -11.29
C TYR A 101 6.39 19.35 -11.58
N SER A 102 6.64 20.43 -12.31
CA SER A 102 7.99 20.93 -12.56
C SER A 102 8.52 21.84 -11.44
N LEU A 103 7.70 22.13 -10.42
CA LEU A 103 8.06 22.98 -9.27
C LEU A 103 8.56 22.19 -8.05
N VAL A 104 8.48 20.86 -8.08
CA VAL A 104 8.91 19.95 -7.01
C VAL A 104 10.25 19.31 -7.34
#